data_AF-A0A0P6WX67-F1
#
_entry.id   AF-A0A0P6WX67-F1
#
_cell.length_a   1.000
_cell.length_b   1.000
_cell.length_c   1.000
_cell.angle_alpha   90.00
_cell.angle_beta   90.00
_cell.angle_gamma   90.00
#
_symmetry.space_group_name_H-M   'P 1'
#
loop_
_entity.id
_entity.type
_entity.pdbx_description
1 polymer ?
#
loop_
_entity_poly.entity_id
_entity_poly.type
_entity_poly.pdbx_seq_one_letter_code
_entity_poly.pdbx_strand_id
1 'polypeptide(L)'
;MNKPWHHIVGSILITLIAIGLLQFSNHSVVASSGGIPTNIVFVKKDANTSFDRQWNWTITKTGDQTSLTLAPGQSVPVNYTVTVQSVAVDSNWKVTGSISFQNTASEPATITAVTDVISGGIVASVDCGTTFPFTLPAGYTKVCTYQATLPDGSSRTNTATVETSGNVPGSSFTIPFSFGNPNNEVDECITVEDDQIGSLGVVCAGESPKTFNYTLNVGGSEQCGLYQFANVASFVSNDSGKKGSAKYVVNFDIPCTEACTLTPGYWKTHSKYGPAPYDSTWALLGEDNAFFLSGQTNYQVLWTSPSGGNAYYILAHAYLAAKLNVLNGASTTASVDAALAFAESFFSTYSPTSTLSRSVRNTAISQAGILDNYNNGLIGPGHCGK
;
A
#
# COMPACT_ATOMS: atom_id res chain seq x y z
N MET A 1 -6.14 -12.89 42.24
CA MET A 1 -6.68 -14.25 42.03
C MET A 1 -7.25 -14.34 40.62
N ASN A 2 -6.52 -15.05 39.76
CA ASN A 2 -6.91 -15.85 38.59
C ASN A 2 -7.77 -15.27 37.44
N LYS A 3 -7.08 -15.08 36.30
CA LYS A 3 -7.56 -15.32 34.91
C LYS A 3 -7.82 -16.83 34.68
N PRO A 4 -8.61 -17.23 33.66
CA PRO A 4 -8.04 -17.57 32.33
C PRO A 4 -8.95 -17.09 31.15
N TRP A 5 -8.43 -16.42 30.11
CA TRP A 5 -7.80 -16.97 28.88
C TRP A 5 -8.67 -17.99 28.12
N HIS A 6 -9.36 -17.51 27.08
CA HIS A 6 -10.04 -18.35 26.09
C HIS A 6 -9.03 -18.80 25.02
N HIS A 7 -8.86 -20.11 24.94
CA HIS A 7 -8.05 -20.82 23.97
C HIS A 7 -8.65 -20.71 22.56
N ILE A 8 -7.84 -20.25 21.61
CA ILE A 8 -8.04 -20.48 20.17
C ILE A 8 -7.68 -21.95 19.93
N VAL A 9 -8.66 -22.73 19.50
CA VAL A 9 -8.48 -24.12 19.09
C VAL A 9 -7.78 -24.10 17.73
N GLY A 10 -6.46 -24.22 17.74
CA GLY A 10 -5.68 -24.56 16.55
C GLY A 10 -5.98 -26.01 16.20
N SER A 11 -6.66 -26.23 15.07
CA SER A 11 -6.85 -27.55 14.49
C SER A 11 -5.49 -28.08 14.03
N ILE A 12 -4.84 -28.86 14.89
CA ILE A 12 -3.71 -29.72 14.50
C ILE A 12 -4.29 -30.80 13.60
N LEU A 13 -4.21 -30.59 12.28
CA LEU A 13 -4.45 -31.63 11.30
C LEU A 13 -3.25 -32.59 11.38
N ILE A 14 -3.39 -33.65 12.18
CA ILE A 14 -2.45 -34.77 12.18
C ILE A 14 -2.60 -35.46 10.83
N THR A 15 -1.70 -35.16 9.89
CA THR A 15 -1.58 -35.89 8.64
C THR A 15 -1.19 -37.33 8.99
N LEU A 16 -2.16 -38.24 8.92
CA LEU A 16 -1.92 -39.68 8.92
C LEU A 16 -1.01 -39.99 7.73
N ILE A 17 0.29 -40.15 7.98
CA ILE A 17 1.20 -40.78 7.03
C ILE A 17 0.66 -42.18 6.82
N ALA A 18 0.08 -42.44 5.64
CA ALA A 18 -0.24 -43.79 5.22
C ALA A 18 1.09 -44.55 5.09
N ILE A 19 1.50 -45.21 6.17
CA ILE A 19 2.58 -46.20 6.14
C ILE A 19 2.01 -47.37 5.34
N GLY A 20 2.17 -47.32 4.02
CA GLY A 20 1.95 -48.47 3.17
C GLY A 20 2.89 -49.57 3.66
N LEU A 21 2.36 -50.57 4.36
CA LEU A 21 3.11 -51.77 4.71
C LEU A 21 3.56 -52.43 3.40
N LEU A 22 4.83 -52.26 3.04
CA LEU A 22 5.48 -53.04 1.98
C LEU A 22 5.54 -54.51 2.44
N GLN A 23 4.45 -55.24 2.24
CA GLN A 23 4.40 -56.66 2.55
C GLN A 23 5.08 -57.46 1.43
N PHE A 24 5.93 -58.40 1.83
CA PHE A 24 6.26 -59.55 1.00
C PHE A 24 5.18 -60.62 1.26
N SER A 25 3.98 -60.42 0.72
CA SER A 25 2.91 -61.41 0.90
C SER A 25 3.18 -62.64 0.03
N ASN A 26 3.27 -63.81 0.67
CA ASN A 26 3.07 -65.10 0.02
C ASN A 26 1.57 -65.41 0.04
N HIS A 27 0.80 -64.79 -0.87
CA HIS A 27 -0.51 -65.21 -1.42
C HIS A 27 -1.30 -63.97 -1.85
N SER A 28 -1.42 -63.75 -3.17
CA SER A 28 -2.63 -63.27 -3.87
C SER A 28 -2.32 -63.19 -5.37
N VAL A 29 -3.18 -63.83 -6.16
CA VAL A 29 -3.05 -63.99 -7.61
C VAL A 29 -3.56 -62.73 -8.31
N VAL A 30 -2.76 -62.13 -9.19
CA VAL A 30 -3.01 -61.78 -10.62
C VAL A 30 -2.13 -60.60 -11.08
N ALA A 31 -1.18 -60.96 -11.95
CA ALA A 31 -0.56 -60.21 -13.06
C ALA A 31 0.28 -58.93 -12.83
N SER A 32 1.58 -59.11 -12.59
CA SER A 32 2.59 -58.81 -13.63
C SER A 32 3.71 -59.85 -13.53
N SER A 33 4.09 -60.44 -14.64
CA SER A 33 5.07 -61.53 -14.76
C SER A 33 6.47 -61.11 -14.29
N GLY A 34 6.80 -61.47 -13.06
CA GLY A 34 8.16 -61.51 -12.52
C GLY A 34 8.11 -62.27 -11.20
N GLY A 35 8.49 -63.55 -11.21
CA GLY A 35 8.61 -64.32 -9.96
C GLY A 35 9.61 -63.62 -9.03
N ILE A 36 9.41 -63.73 -7.71
CA ILE A 36 10.41 -63.25 -6.75
C ILE A 36 11.73 -63.97 -7.06
N PRO A 37 12.83 -63.25 -7.33
CA PRO A 37 14.10 -63.90 -7.60
C PRO A 37 14.50 -64.77 -6.41
N THR A 38 14.90 -66.01 -6.68
CA THR A 38 15.29 -66.99 -5.67
C THR A 38 16.80 -66.90 -5.41
N ASN A 39 17.22 -67.26 -4.20
CA ASN A 39 18.63 -67.29 -3.81
C ASN A 39 19.33 -65.91 -3.83
N ILE A 40 18.64 -64.85 -3.37
CA ILE A 40 19.17 -63.48 -3.29
C ILE A 40 18.58 -62.75 -2.08
N VAL A 41 19.21 -61.66 -1.63
CA VAL A 41 18.53 -60.68 -0.77
C VAL A 41 17.74 -59.72 -1.66
N PHE A 42 16.44 -59.96 -1.79
CA PHE A 42 15.55 -59.20 -2.66
C PHE A 42 15.09 -57.89 -2.01
N VAL A 43 15.28 -56.76 -2.69
CA VAL A 43 15.01 -55.41 -2.18
C VAL A 43 13.73 -54.82 -2.78
N LYS A 44 12.94 -54.14 -1.96
CA LYS A 44 11.86 -53.22 -2.33
C LYS A 44 12.05 -51.91 -1.58
N LYS A 45 11.57 -50.81 -2.15
CA LYS A 45 11.47 -49.52 -1.45
C LYS A 45 10.28 -48.72 -1.95
N ASP A 46 9.87 -47.75 -1.13
CA ASP A 46 8.93 -46.69 -1.48
C ASP A 46 9.66 -45.32 -1.50
N ALA A 47 8.98 -44.28 -1.97
CA ALA A 47 9.45 -42.89 -1.92
C ALA A 47 8.28 -41.95 -1.71
N ASN A 48 8.27 -41.28 -0.55
CA ASN A 48 7.29 -40.29 -0.17
C ASN A 48 7.94 -38.91 -0.17
N THR A 49 7.50 -38.07 -1.11
CA THR A 49 8.03 -36.72 -1.30
C THR A 49 7.27 -35.69 -0.47
N SER A 50 7.96 -34.66 0.01
CA SER A 50 7.32 -33.49 0.63
C SER A 50 8.06 -32.19 0.37
N PHE A 51 7.33 -31.09 0.33
CA PHE A 51 7.89 -29.74 0.24
C PHE A 51 6.90 -28.71 0.81
N ASP A 52 7.40 -27.51 1.08
CA ASP A 52 6.63 -26.38 1.57
C ASP A 52 6.53 -25.31 0.49
N ARG A 53 5.40 -24.60 0.45
CA ARG A 53 5.16 -23.49 -0.48
C ARG A 53 4.85 -22.22 0.27
N GLN A 54 5.54 -21.14 -0.09
CA GLN A 54 5.21 -19.79 0.37
C GLN A 54 4.70 -18.95 -0.80
N TRP A 55 3.60 -18.24 -0.59
CA TRP A 55 3.06 -17.31 -1.57
C TRP A 55 3.51 -15.87 -1.28
N ASN A 56 4.12 -15.24 -2.27
CA ASN A 56 4.50 -13.84 -2.22
C ASN A 56 3.52 -13.02 -3.05
N TRP A 57 2.93 -12.00 -2.43
CA TRP A 57 1.92 -11.15 -3.05
C TRP A 57 2.48 -9.78 -3.40
N THR A 58 2.03 -9.24 -4.53
CA THR A 58 2.24 -7.86 -4.93
C THR A 58 0.89 -7.20 -5.20
N ILE A 59 0.83 -5.89 -5.01
CA ILE A 59 -0.37 -5.08 -5.25
C ILE A 59 0.02 -3.87 -6.08
N THR A 60 -0.78 -3.56 -7.09
CA THR A 60 -0.67 -2.34 -7.90
C THR A 60 -1.98 -1.61 -7.89
N LYS A 61 -1.92 -0.29 -8.10
CA LYS A 61 -3.08 0.59 -8.12
C LYS A 61 -2.89 1.65 -9.19
N THR A 62 -3.90 1.83 -10.03
CA THR A 62 -3.95 2.88 -11.05
C THR A 62 -5.26 3.64 -10.95
N GLY A 63 -5.25 4.87 -11.45
CA GLY A 63 -6.43 5.68 -11.71
C GLY A 63 -6.43 6.15 -13.17
N ASP A 64 -7.60 6.50 -13.70
CA ASP A 64 -7.75 7.02 -15.06
C ASP A 64 -7.52 8.53 -15.18
N GLN A 65 -7.39 9.24 -14.05
CA GLN A 65 -7.08 10.67 -13.98
C GLN A 65 -5.88 10.92 -13.07
N THR A 66 -4.89 11.70 -13.52
CA THR A 66 -3.73 12.10 -12.70
C THR A 66 -3.81 13.54 -12.21
N SER A 67 -4.45 14.41 -13.00
CA SER A 67 -4.60 15.83 -12.73
C SER A 67 -5.95 16.34 -13.22
N LEU A 68 -6.61 17.20 -12.45
CA LEU A 68 -7.89 17.83 -12.81
C LEU A 68 -7.84 19.34 -12.59
N THR A 69 -8.64 20.08 -13.36
CA THR A 69 -8.99 21.48 -13.08
C THR A 69 -10.49 21.54 -12.84
N LEU A 70 -10.91 22.01 -11.67
CA LEU A 70 -12.29 21.95 -11.19
C LEU A 70 -12.80 23.34 -10.82
N ALA A 71 -14.10 23.57 -10.99
CA ALA A 71 -14.77 24.72 -10.40
C ALA A 71 -14.96 24.52 -8.88
N PRO A 72 -15.13 25.62 -8.08
CA PRO A 72 -15.53 25.51 -6.68
C PRO A 72 -16.75 24.59 -6.50
N GLY A 73 -16.68 23.68 -5.54
CA GLY A 73 -17.71 22.69 -5.23
C GLY A 73 -17.83 21.53 -6.23
N GLN A 74 -17.12 21.56 -7.35
CA GLN A 74 -17.20 20.50 -8.37
C GLN A 74 -16.47 19.23 -7.90
N SER A 75 -17.09 18.07 -8.12
CA SER A 75 -16.47 16.76 -7.99
C SER A 75 -16.63 15.95 -9.28
N VAL A 76 -15.62 15.16 -9.63
CA VAL A 76 -15.60 14.32 -10.84
C VAL A 76 -15.36 12.85 -10.45
N PRO A 77 -16.06 11.88 -11.07
CA PRO A 77 -15.78 10.47 -10.87
C PRO A 77 -14.42 10.09 -11.47
N VAL A 78 -13.57 9.45 -10.66
CA VAL A 78 -12.28 8.85 -11.07
C VAL A 78 -12.36 7.35 -10.88
N ASN A 79 -12.02 6.59 -11.93
CA ASN A 79 -12.03 5.15 -11.91
C ASN A 79 -10.68 4.62 -11.46
N TYR A 80 -10.68 3.71 -10.50
CA TYR A 80 -9.51 3.07 -9.95
C TYR A 80 -9.52 1.58 -10.26
N THR A 81 -8.32 1.06 -10.52
CA THR A 81 -8.07 -0.36 -10.70
C THR A 81 -7.01 -0.79 -9.70
N VAL A 82 -7.34 -1.79 -8.89
CA VAL A 82 -6.41 -2.45 -7.96
C VAL A 82 -6.18 -3.86 -8.46
N THR A 83 -4.92 -4.25 -8.67
CA THR A 83 -4.56 -5.60 -9.08
C THR A 83 -3.62 -6.23 -8.06
N VAL A 84 -3.95 -7.45 -7.64
CA VAL A 84 -3.08 -8.27 -6.79
C VAL A 84 -2.60 -9.50 -7.56
N GLN A 85 -1.34 -9.85 -7.35
CA GLN A 85 -0.66 -10.96 -8.01
C GLN A 85 0.16 -11.76 -7.00
N SER A 86 0.10 -13.08 -7.10
CA SER A 86 0.85 -14.02 -6.27
C SER A 86 1.91 -14.77 -7.08
N VAL A 87 3.01 -15.10 -6.42
CA VAL A 87 4.08 -15.96 -6.93
C VAL A 87 4.42 -17.01 -5.86
N ALA A 88 4.40 -18.28 -6.23
CA ALA A 88 4.79 -19.37 -5.36
C ALA A 88 6.32 -19.49 -5.28
N VAL A 89 6.84 -19.71 -4.07
CA VAL A 89 8.23 -20.05 -3.79
C VAL A 89 8.26 -21.35 -3.00
N ASP A 90 8.79 -22.39 -3.63
CA ASP A 90 8.84 -23.73 -3.07
C ASP A 90 10.17 -23.98 -2.36
N SER A 91 10.13 -24.67 -1.22
CA SER A 91 11.30 -24.92 -0.37
C SER A 91 11.16 -26.23 0.41
N ASN A 92 12.20 -26.58 1.17
CA ASN A 92 12.19 -27.76 2.05
C ASN A 92 11.91 -29.11 1.35
N TRP A 93 12.38 -29.25 0.10
CA TRP A 93 12.26 -30.47 -0.68
C TRP A 93 12.88 -31.68 0.05
N LYS A 94 12.09 -32.72 0.27
CA LYS A 94 12.48 -33.93 1.00
C LYS A 94 11.90 -35.17 0.36
N VAL A 95 12.60 -36.28 0.52
CA VAL A 95 12.08 -37.63 0.28
C VAL A 95 12.34 -38.50 1.51
N THR A 96 11.33 -39.25 1.91
CA THR A 96 11.38 -40.21 3.01
C THR A 96 10.77 -41.52 2.58
N GLY A 97 11.12 -42.60 3.25
CA GLY A 97 10.49 -43.88 2.94
C GLY A 97 11.07 -45.05 3.70
N SER A 98 10.72 -46.24 3.23
CA SER A 98 11.20 -47.51 3.74
C SER A 98 11.95 -48.31 2.68
N ILE A 99 12.97 -49.03 3.13
CA ILE A 99 13.72 -50.03 2.36
C ILE A 99 13.43 -51.36 3.05
N SER A 100 12.78 -52.26 2.33
CA SER A 100 12.40 -53.58 2.82
C SER A 100 13.16 -54.63 2.02
N PHE A 101 13.88 -55.53 2.67
CA PHE A 101 14.61 -56.59 1.99
C PHE A 101 14.43 -57.93 2.65
N GLN A 102 14.28 -58.96 1.82
CA GLN A 102 14.00 -60.33 2.23
C GLN A 102 15.10 -61.27 1.73
N ASN A 103 15.57 -62.16 2.60
CA ASN A 103 16.43 -63.25 2.18
C ASN A 103 15.57 -64.36 1.55
N THR A 104 15.65 -64.52 0.22
CA THR A 104 14.89 -65.54 -0.53
C THR A 104 15.71 -66.82 -0.78
N ALA A 105 16.92 -66.91 -0.23
CA ALA A 105 17.74 -68.13 -0.23
C ALA A 105 17.28 -69.14 0.83
N SER A 106 17.74 -70.38 0.68
CA SER A 106 17.55 -71.46 1.67
C SER A 106 18.55 -71.40 2.84
N GLU A 107 19.51 -70.49 2.79
CA GLU A 107 20.60 -70.33 3.75
C GLU A 107 20.72 -68.87 4.23
N PRO A 108 21.28 -68.62 5.44
CA PRO A 108 21.37 -67.28 6.00
C PRO A 108 22.29 -66.36 5.17
N ALA A 109 21.91 -65.09 5.04
CA ALA A 109 22.69 -64.06 4.35
C ALA A 109 23.42 -63.16 5.37
N THR A 110 24.69 -62.84 5.14
CA THR A 110 25.43 -61.86 5.95
C THR A 110 25.34 -60.50 5.29
N ILE A 111 24.55 -59.59 5.84
CA ILE A 111 24.36 -58.23 5.34
C ILE A 111 25.49 -57.35 5.85
N THR A 112 26.23 -56.71 4.95
CA THR A 112 27.41 -55.89 5.28
C THR A 112 27.14 -54.40 5.23
N ALA A 113 26.18 -53.96 4.40
CA ALA A 113 25.74 -52.58 4.34
C ALA A 113 24.36 -52.45 3.69
N VAL A 114 23.67 -51.35 3.98
CA VAL A 114 22.51 -50.88 3.21
C VAL A 114 22.78 -49.43 2.86
N THR A 115 22.85 -49.13 1.57
CA THR A 115 23.06 -47.78 1.06
C THR A 115 21.85 -47.34 0.25
N ASP A 116 21.61 -46.03 0.20
CA ASP A 116 20.52 -45.47 -0.58
C ASP A 116 20.99 -44.18 -1.25
N VAL A 117 20.95 -44.17 -2.58
CA VAL A 117 21.51 -43.09 -3.40
C VAL A 117 20.46 -42.59 -4.37
N ILE A 118 20.18 -41.30 -4.28
CA ILE A 118 19.28 -40.57 -5.14
C ILE A 118 20.08 -39.99 -6.32
N SER A 119 19.47 -39.97 -7.51
CA SER A 119 20.10 -39.43 -8.71
C SER A 119 20.62 -38.00 -8.50
N GLY A 120 21.82 -37.74 -9.01
CA GLY A 120 22.62 -36.57 -8.65
C GLY A 120 23.62 -36.79 -7.51
N GLY A 121 23.77 -38.04 -7.03
CA GLY A 121 24.77 -38.42 -6.04
C GLY A 121 24.39 -38.06 -4.60
N ILE A 122 23.09 -37.84 -4.34
CA ILE A 122 22.59 -37.47 -3.02
C ILE A 122 22.45 -38.76 -2.20
N VAL A 123 23.25 -38.89 -1.14
CA VAL A 123 23.21 -40.05 -0.24
C VAL A 123 22.13 -39.84 0.81
N ALA A 124 21.15 -40.75 0.87
CA ALA A 124 20.12 -40.71 1.89
C ALA A 124 20.62 -41.33 3.21
N SER A 125 20.15 -40.78 4.33
CA SER A 125 20.40 -41.35 5.65
C SER A 125 19.51 -42.56 5.85
N VAL A 126 20.10 -43.75 6.00
CA VAL A 126 19.39 -45.02 6.21
C VAL A 126 19.54 -45.46 7.65
N ASP A 127 18.44 -45.80 8.30
CA ASP A 127 18.40 -46.38 9.65
C ASP A 127 17.72 -47.74 9.64
N CYS A 128 18.48 -48.78 9.96
CA CYS A 128 18.01 -50.14 10.08
C CYS A 128 17.81 -50.60 11.53
N GLY A 129 18.06 -49.75 12.54
CA GLY A 129 18.01 -50.11 13.95
C GLY A 129 18.94 -51.28 14.32
N THR A 130 20.00 -51.49 13.56
CA THR A 130 20.99 -52.57 13.75
C THR A 130 22.36 -52.13 13.27
N THR A 131 23.40 -52.70 13.84
CA THR A 131 24.78 -52.55 13.36
C THR A 131 25.08 -53.56 12.26
N PHE A 132 25.97 -53.19 11.34
CA PHE A 132 26.49 -54.09 10.31
C PHE A 132 27.91 -54.58 10.67
N PRO A 133 28.29 -55.81 10.28
CA PRO A 133 27.45 -56.79 9.59
C PRO A 133 26.45 -57.47 10.53
N PHE A 134 25.33 -57.97 9.98
CA PHE A 134 24.40 -58.85 10.69
C PHE A 134 23.93 -60.00 9.81
N THR A 135 23.44 -61.08 10.43
CA THR A 135 22.90 -62.25 9.70
C THR A 135 21.38 -62.14 9.54
N LEU A 136 20.90 -62.19 8.30
CA LEU A 136 19.47 -62.29 7.97
C LEU A 136 19.11 -63.75 7.67
N PRO A 137 18.33 -64.44 8.53
CA PRO A 137 17.97 -65.84 8.31
C PRO A 137 17.15 -66.03 7.02
N ALA A 138 17.17 -67.25 6.49
CA ALA A 138 16.39 -67.64 5.31
C ALA A 138 14.89 -67.35 5.52
N GLY A 139 14.27 -66.67 4.54
CA GLY A 139 12.85 -66.28 4.56
C GLY A 139 12.52 -65.01 5.36
N TYR A 140 13.45 -64.48 6.15
CA TYR A 140 13.19 -63.29 6.99
C TYR A 140 13.31 -61.99 6.20
N THR A 141 12.55 -61.00 6.66
CA THR A 141 12.55 -59.63 6.13
C THR A 141 13.12 -58.67 7.15
N LYS A 142 13.90 -57.70 6.68
CA LYS A 142 14.33 -56.53 7.43
C LYS A 142 13.78 -55.27 6.76
N VAL A 143 13.37 -54.31 7.59
CA VAL A 143 12.93 -52.99 7.14
C VAL A 143 13.85 -51.94 7.75
N CYS A 144 14.27 -50.99 6.91
CA CYS A 144 14.99 -49.78 7.30
C CYS A 144 14.18 -48.57 6.88
N THR A 145 14.28 -47.47 7.61
CA THR A 145 13.77 -46.16 7.18
C THR A 145 14.87 -45.37 6.49
N TYR A 146 14.50 -44.48 5.57
CA TYR A 146 15.45 -43.56 4.97
C TYR A 146 14.86 -42.15 4.83
N GLN A 147 15.75 -41.15 4.81
CA GLN A 147 15.40 -39.77 4.51
C GLN A 147 16.53 -39.01 3.81
N ALA A 148 16.16 -38.06 2.95
CA ALA A 148 17.09 -37.12 2.33
C ALA A 148 16.42 -35.75 2.13
N THR A 149 17.22 -34.68 2.31
CA THR A 149 16.91 -33.35 1.81
C THR A 149 17.38 -33.22 0.37
N LEU A 150 16.61 -32.52 -0.45
CA LEU A 150 16.84 -32.39 -1.89
C LEU A 150 17.09 -30.91 -2.25
N PRO A 151 17.90 -30.63 -3.29
CA PRO A 151 18.19 -29.26 -3.69
C PRO A 151 17.00 -28.57 -4.36
N ASP A 152 16.11 -29.33 -4.98
CA ASP A 152 14.99 -28.84 -5.79
C ASP A 152 13.90 -29.91 -5.96
N GLY A 153 12.80 -29.50 -6.60
CA GLY A 153 11.66 -30.36 -6.93
C GLY A 153 11.80 -31.18 -8.21
N SER A 154 13.01 -31.34 -8.74
CA SER A 154 13.22 -32.14 -9.96
C SER A 154 12.81 -33.58 -9.71
N SER A 155 12.20 -34.21 -10.73
CA SER A 155 11.96 -35.64 -10.71
C SER A 155 13.28 -36.40 -10.68
N ARG A 156 13.38 -37.41 -9.81
CA ARG A 156 14.61 -38.16 -9.55
C ARG A 156 14.32 -39.63 -9.43
N THR A 157 15.38 -40.43 -9.39
CA THR A 157 15.30 -41.84 -9.01
C THR A 157 16.01 -42.04 -7.68
N ASN A 158 15.53 -43.00 -6.89
CA ASN A 158 16.19 -43.43 -5.66
C ASN A 158 16.54 -44.91 -5.74
N THR A 159 17.79 -45.26 -5.45
CA THR A 159 18.33 -46.62 -5.56
C THR A 159 18.83 -47.10 -4.21
N ALA A 160 18.12 -48.07 -3.63
CA ALA A 160 18.60 -48.78 -2.45
C ALA A 160 19.46 -49.97 -2.89
N THR A 161 20.58 -50.18 -2.22
CA THR A 161 21.48 -51.33 -2.43
C THR A 161 21.73 -52.03 -1.11
N VAL A 162 21.49 -53.33 -1.06
CA VAL A 162 21.83 -54.18 0.08
C VAL A 162 23.05 -55.00 -0.29
N GLU A 163 24.14 -54.79 0.42
CA GLU A 163 25.39 -55.50 0.22
C GLU A 163 25.47 -56.71 1.15
N THR A 164 26.00 -57.81 0.64
CA THR A 164 26.20 -59.05 1.39
C THR A 164 27.63 -59.57 1.25
N SER A 165 28.01 -60.47 2.15
CA SER A 165 29.18 -61.33 2.00
C SER A 165 28.77 -62.79 2.00
N GLY A 166 29.55 -63.65 1.31
CA GLY A 166 29.28 -65.08 1.18
C GLY A 166 28.46 -65.45 -0.05
N ASN A 167 27.71 -66.56 0.03
CA ASN A 167 27.07 -67.21 -1.11
C ASN A 167 25.71 -66.61 -1.51
N VAL A 168 25.05 -65.88 -0.59
CA VAL A 168 23.76 -65.23 -0.87
C VAL A 168 24.02 -63.81 -1.36
N PRO A 169 23.88 -63.52 -2.67
CA PRO A 169 24.13 -62.18 -3.20
C PRO A 169 23.14 -61.15 -2.68
N GLY A 170 23.61 -59.91 -2.56
CA GLY A 170 22.79 -58.73 -2.39
C GLY A 170 22.06 -58.33 -3.67
N SER A 171 21.16 -57.36 -3.58
CA SER A 171 20.53 -56.74 -4.75
C SER A 171 20.30 -55.25 -4.55
N SER A 172 19.88 -54.59 -5.62
CA SER A 172 19.44 -53.20 -5.58
C SER A 172 18.05 -53.05 -6.19
N PHE A 173 17.36 -51.97 -5.78
CA PHE A 173 16.06 -51.60 -6.34
C PHE A 173 15.98 -50.09 -6.54
N THR A 174 15.61 -49.69 -7.75
CA THR A 174 15.48 -48.29 -8.15
C THR A 174 14.02 -47.95 -8.40
N ILE A 175 13.57 -46.83 -7.84
CA ILE A 175 12.23 -46.27 -8.11
C ILE A 175 12.33 -44.80 -8.57
N PRO A 176 11.50 -44.37 -9.52
CA PRO A 176 11.31 -42.95 -9.80
C PRO A 176 10.42 -42.31 -8.73
N PHE A 177 10.60 -41.01 -8.49
CA PHE A 177 9.68 -40.20 -7.71
C PHE A 177 9.57 -38.78 -8.29
N SER A 178 8.42 -38.14 -8.07
CA SER A 178 8.12 -36.77 -8.46
C SER A 178 7.30 -36.11 -7.34
N PHE A 179 7.34 -34.79 -7.27
CA PHE A 179 6.57 -34.04 -6.28
C PHE A 179 5.15 -33.76 -6.77
N GLY A 180 4.18 -33.83 -5.85
CA GLY A 180 2.79 -33.49 -6.07
C GLY A 180 2.45 -32.09 -5.56
N ASN A 181 1.36 -31.97 -4.80
CA ASN A 181 0.99 -30.75 -4.10
C ASN A 181 1.89 -30.50 -2.87
N PRO A 182 2.06 -29.23 -2.44
CA PRO A 182 2.80 -28.92 -1.22
C PRO A 182 2.13 -29.55 0.01
N ASN A 183 2.93 -29.83 1.03
CA ASN A 183 2.45 -30.34 2.31
C ASN A 183 1.99 -29.23 3.25
N ASN A 184 2.68 -28.09 3.18
CA ASN A 184 2.35 -26.89 3.91
C ASN A 184 2.34 -25.72 2.94
N GLU A 185 1.31 -24.91 3.02
CA GLU A 185 1.22 -23.63 2.33
C GLU A 185 1.23 -22.51 3.37
N VAL A 186 1.85 -21.39 3.00
CA VAL A 186 1.89 -20.18 3.82
C VAL A 186 1.54 -18.98 2.94
N ASP A 187 0.69 -18.12 3.46
CA ASP A 187 0.20 -16.88 2.84
C ASP A 187 -0.60 -17.13 1.54
N GLU A 188 -1.28 -18.28 1.42
CA GLU A 188 -2.06 -18.65 0.23
C GLU A 188 -3.28 -17.76 -0.02
N CYS A 189 -3.68 -16.94 0.95
CA CYS A 189 -4.72 -15.93 0.78
C CYS A 189 -4.33 -14.56 1.38
N ILE A 190 -4.89 -13.50 0.82
CA ILE A 190 -4.77 -12.13 1.33
C ILE A 190 -6.14 -11.50 1.51
N THR A 191 -6.30 -10.67 2.53
CA THR A 191 -7.43 -9.74 2.65
C THR A 191 -7.03 -8.41 2.04
N VAL A 192 -7.81 -7.90 1.09
CA VAL A 192 -7.55 -6.64 0.38
C VAL A 192 -8.53 -5.57 0.84
N GLU A 193 -8.02 -4.40 1.14
CA GLU A 193 -8.78 -3.24 1.61
C GLU A 193 -8.30 -1.97 0.92
N ASP A 194 -9.14 -0.95 0.95
CA ASP A 194 -8.85 0.39 0.45
C ASP A 194 -9.26 1.43 1.49
N ASP A 195 -8.43 2.45 1.70
CA ASP A 195 -8.65 3.45 2.74
C ASP A 195 -9.90 4.32 2.52
N GLN A 196 -10.38 4.44 1.27
CA GLN A 196 -11.54 5.26 0.90
C GLN A 196 -12.87 4.49 0.87
N ILE A 197 -12.86 3.18 0.57
CA ILE A 197 -14.08 2.36 0.43
C ILE A 197 -14.16 1.15 1.39
N GLY A 198 -13.09 0.85 2.12
CA GLY A 198 -13.01 -0.29 3.02
C GLY A 198 -12.67 -1.60 2.31
N SER A 199 -13.29 -2.70 2.75
CA SER A 199 -12.95 -4.05 2.30
C SER A 199 -13.27 -4.27 0.82
N LEU A 200 -12.27 -4.73 0.06
CA LEU A 200 -12.41 -5.22 -1.31
C LEU A 200 -12.66 -6.74 -1.37
N GLY A 201 -12.23 -7.47 -0.34
CA GLY A 201 -12.51 -8.91 -0.17
C GLY A 201 -11.25 -9.73 0.06
N VAL A 202 -11.43 -11.05 0.16
CA VAL A 202 -10.34 -12.03 0.29
C VAL A 202 -10.00 -12.57 -1.10
N VAL A 203 -8.71 -12.70 -1.40
CA VAL A 203 -8.19 -13.29 -2.64
C VAL A 203 -7.23 -14.41 -2.28
N CYS A 204 -7.47 -15.60 -2.81
CA CYS A 204 -6.55 -16.73 -2.66
C CYS A 204 -5.72 -16.95 -3.93
N ALA A 205 -4.60 -17.66 -3.81
CA ALA A 205 -3.63 -17.85 -4.89
C ALA A 205 -4.24 -18.42 -6.19
N GLY A 206 -5.27 -19.27 -6.08
CA GLY A 206 -6.01 -19.81 -7.23
C GLY A 206 -6.82 -18.78 -8.03
N GLU A 207 -7.05 -17.58 -7.48
CA GLU A 207 -7.71 -16.46 -8.16
C GLU A 207 -6.72 -15.43 -8.73
N SER A 208 -5.42 -15.62 -8.53
CA SER A 208 -4.38 -14.69 -8.98
C SER A 208 -4.12 -14.82 -10.49
N PRO A 209 -4.01 -13.70 -11.25
CA PRO A 209 -4.18 -12.32 -10.82
C PRO A 209 -5.65 -11.95 -10.58
N LYS A 210 -5.92 -11.15 -9.53
CA LYS A 210 -7.26 -10.61 -9.27
C LYS A 210 -7.26 -9.09 -9.42
N THR A 211 -8.30 -8.58 -10.09
CA THR A 211 -8.49 -7.14 -10.31
C THR A 211 -9.82 -6.68 -9.71
N PHE A 212 -9.76 -5.56 -8.99
CA PHE A 212 -10.91 -4.83 -8.47
C PHE A 212 -11.01 -3.48 -9.20
N ASN A 213 -12.21 -3.14 -9.64
CA ASN A 213 -12.50 -1.84 -10.26
C ASN A 213 -13.58 -1.13 -9.45
N TYR A 214 -13.38 0.16 -9.21
CA TYR A 214 -14.37 0.99 -8.53
C TYR A 214 -14.13 2.48 -8.84
N THR A 215 -15.09 3.31 -8.46
CA THR A 215 -15.09 4.75 -8.76
C THR A 215 -15.18 5.54 -7.46
N LEU A 216 -14.40 6.62 -7.36
CA LEU A 216 -14.49 7.61 -6.27
C LEU A 216 -14.70 9.00 -6.86
N ASN A 217 -15.48 9.84 -6.17
CA ASN A 217 -15.61 11.24 -6.55
C ASN A 217 -14.42 12.03 -5.98
N VAL A 218 -13.66 12.67 -6.86
CA VAL A 218 -12.52 13.54 -6.50
C VAL A 218 -12.92 15.00 -6.71
N GLY A 219 -12.65 15.85 -5.73
CA GLY A 219 -12.99 17.27 -5.74
C GLY A 219 -13.89 17.65 -4.55
N GLY A 220 -14.77 18.63 -4.77
CA GLY A 220 -15.75 19.10 -3.78
C GLY A 220 -15.24 20.18 -2.81
N SER A 221 -14.02 20.71 -3.02
CA SER A 221 -13.56 21.88 -2.26
C SER A 221 -14.18 23.16 -2.81
N GLU A 222 -14.57 24.07 -1.93
CA GLU A 222 -15.11 25.39 -2.28
C GLU A 222 -14.00 26.46 -2.38
N GLN A 223 -12.82 26.19 -1.81
CA GLN A 223 -11.71 27.13 -1.80
C GLN A 223 -10.82 26.93 -3.01
N CYS A 224 -10.41 28.01 -3.67
CA CYS A 224 -9.42 27.93 -4.73
C CYS A 224 -8.06 27.45 -4.18
N GLY A 225 -7.27 26.76 -5.01
CA GLY A 225 -5.97 26.24 -4.62
C GLY A 225 -5.65 24.87 -5.22
N LEU A 226 -4.47 24.37 -4.86
CA LEU A 226 -3.95 23.06 -5.28
C LEU A 226 -4.20 22.01 -4.20
N TYR A 227 -4.77 20.88 -4.61
CA TYR A 227 -5.15 19.79 -3.73
C TYR A 227 -4.63 18.44 -4.22
N GLN A 228 -4.57 17.49 -3.29
CA GLN A 228 -4.23 16.11 -3.57
C GLN A 228 -5.27 15.18 -2.96
N PHE A 229 -5.79 14.28 -3.79
CA PHE A 229 -6.61 13.17 -3.35
C PHE A 229 -5.79 11.88 -3.44
N ALA A 230 -5.40 11.35 -2.28
CA ALA A 230 -4.68 10.09 -2.19
C ALA A 230 -5.65 8.94 -1.95
N ASN A 231 -5.47 7.86 -2.71
CA ASN A 231 -6.21 6.62 -2.56
C ASN A 231 -5.20 5.47 -2.39
N VAL A 232 -5.34 4.67 -1.33
CA VAL A 232 -4.37 3.66 -0.92
C VAL A 232 -5.08 2.32 -0.74
N ALA A 233 -4.75 1.37 -1.62
CA ALA A 233 -5.13 -0.03 -1.45
C ALA A 233 -4.03 -0.78 -0.71
N SER A 234 -4.41 -1.73 0.12
CA SER A 234 -3.49 -2.56 0.89
C SER A 234 -3.97 -3.99 1.01
N PHE A 235 -3.07 -4.89 1.40
CA PHE A 235 -3.44 -6.25 1.77
C PHE A 235 -2.73 -6.71 3.03
N VAL A 236 -3.29 -7.74 3.67
CA VAL A 236 -2.68 -8.51 4.75
C VAL A 236 -2.80 -10.00 4.44
N SER A 237 -1.71 -10.76 4.51
CA SER A 237 -1.73 -12.20 4.32
C SER A 237 -2.31 -12.95 5.51
N ASN A 238 -2.94 -14.11 5.25
CA ASN A 238 -3.69 -14.87 6.24
C ASN A 238 -2.83 -15.48 7.36
N ASP A 239 -1.62 -15.95 7.06
CA ASP A 239 -0.81 -16.67 8.06
C ASP A 239 0.22 -15.80 8.75
N SER A 240 1.08 -15.13 7.96
CA SER A 240 2.19 -14.35 8.52
C SER A 240 1.82 -12.91 8.84
N GLY A 241 0.65 -12.43 8.38
CA GLY A 241 0.23 -11.04 8.52
C GLY A 241 1.11 -10.05 7.74
N LYS A 242 1.86 -10.53 6.73
CA LYS A 242 2.64 -9.67 5.84
C LYS A 242 1.71 -8.69 5.13
N LYS A 243 2.21 -7.48 4.94
CA LYS A 243 1.44 -6.38 4.35
C LYS A 243 2.09 -5.89 3.06
N GLY A 244 1.25 -5.44 2.15
CA GLY A 244 1.66 -4.66 0.98
C GLY A 244 0.64 -3.56 0.72
N SER A 245 1.06 -2.50 0.03
CA SER A 245 0.17 -1.39 -0.31
C SER A 245 0.57 -0.73 -1.63
N ALA A 246 -0.41 -0.19 -2.33
CA ALA A 246 -0.22 0.63 -3.52
C ALA A 246 -1.05 1.92 -3.39
N LYS A 247 -0.42 3.05 -3.73
CA LYS A 247 -1.00 4.39 -3.62
C LYS A 247 -1.12 5.01 -5.01
N TYR A 248 -2.25 5.68 -5.24
CA TYR A 248 -2.46 6.52 -6.41
C TYR A 248 -2.94 7.90 -5.95
N VAL A 249 -2.43 8.97 -6.58
CA VAL A 249 -2.75 10.35 -6.21
C VAL A 249 -3.29 11.07 -7.43
N VAL A 250 -4.45 11.69 -7.26
CA VAL A 250 -5.01 12.64 -8.21
C VAL A 250 -4.75 14.03 -7.68
N ASN A 251 -3.99 14.83 -8.42
CA ASN A 251 -3.85 16.25 -8.11
C ASN A 251 -5.04 17.00 -8.70
N PHE A 252 -5.60 17.98 -8.02
CA PHE A 252 -6.59 18.85 -8.64
C PHE A 252 -6.39 20.32 -8.27
N ASP A 253 -6.63 21.18 -9.25
CA ASP A 253 -6.53 22.62 -9.14
C ASP A 253 -7.93 23.23 -9.20
N ILE A 254 -8.24 24.11 -8.25
CA ILE A 254 -9.38 25.01 -8.34
C ILE A 254 -8.78 26.39 -8.61
N PRO A 255 -8.82 26.88 -9.86
CA PRO A 255 -8.19 28.13 -10.21
C PRO A 255 -8.74 29.23 -9.31
N CYS A 256 -7.86 29.94 -8.63
CA CYS A 256 -8.25 31.22 -8.07
C CYS A 256 -8.58 32.09 -9.27
N THR A 257 -9.81 32.61 -9.32
CA THR A 257 -10.03 33.83 -10.09
C THR A 257 -9.13 34.86 -9.44
N GLU A 258 -7.93 35.05 -9.98
CA GLU A 258 -7.11 36.20 -9.64
C GLU A 258 -7.86 37.42 -10.20
N ALA A 259 -8.88 37.87 -9.47
CA ALA A 259 -9.27 39.26 -9.59
C ALA A 259 -8.03 40.04 -9.16
N CYS A 260 -7.39 40.62 -10.15
CA CYS A 260 -6.27 41.51 -9.96
C CYS A 260 -6.72 42.75 -9.17
N THR A 261 -5.78 43.40 -8.50
CA THR A 261 -6.06 44.64 -7.78
C THR A 261 -6.29 45.79 -8.74
N LEU A 262 -7.17 46.70 -8.35
CA LEU A 262 -7.47 47.96 -9.02
C LEU A 262 -7.04 49.12 -8.10
N THR A 263 -6.45 50.16 -8.69
CA THR A 263 -5.96 51.33 -7.92
C THR A 263 -7.08 52.09 -7.21
N PRO A 264 -6.76 52.91 -6.19
CA PRO A 264 -7.73 53.84 -5.61
C PRO A 264 -8.35 54.79 -6.65
N GLY A 265 -7.64 55.11 -7.74
CA GLY A 265 -8.15 55.94 -8.83
C GLY A 265 -9.29 55.27 -9.61
N TYR A 266 -9.17 53.97 -9.87
CA TYR A 266 -10.24 53.18 -10.49
C TYR A 266 -11.52 53.24 -9.64
N TRP A 267 -11.40 52.93 -8.35
CA TRP A 267 -12.55 52.90 -7.44
C TRP A 267 -13.25 54.26 -7.31
N LYS A 268 -12.50 55.37 -7.36
CA LYS A 268 -13.07 56.73 -7.39
C LYS A 268 -14.00 56.94 -8.59
N THR A 269 -13.58 56.51 -9.78
CA THR A 269 -14.28 56.81 -11.04
C THR A 269 -15.39 55.81 -11.37
N HIS A 270 -15.37 54.60 -10.81
CA HIS A 270 -16.36 53.53 -11.04
C HIS A 270 -17.40 53.42 -9.91
N SER A 271 -17.59 54.49 -9.14
CA SER A 271 -18.69 54.64 -8.19
C SER A 271 -19.92 55.25 -8.86
N LYS A 272 -21.09 55.24 -8.21
CA LYS A 272 -22.31 55.87 -8.75
C LYS A 272 -22.20 57.38 -9.01
N TYR A 273 -21.19 58.04 -8.44
CA TYR A 273 -20.92 59.47 -8.63
C TYR A 273 -19.79 59.73 -9.65
N GLY A 274 -19.09 58.69 -10.09
CA GLY A 274 -17.97 58.79 -11.01
C GLY A 274 -18.41 58.83 -12.47
N PRO A 275 -17.51 59.23 -13.38
CA PRO A 275 -17.81 59.33 -14.82
C PRO A 275 -17.68 58.00 -15.58
N ALA A 276 -17.13 56.95 -14.96
CA ALA A 276 -16.92 55.64 -15.61
C ALA A 276 -18.11 54.70 -15.34
N PRO A 277 -18.23 53.56 -16.06
CA PRO A 277 -19.25 52.56 -15.76
C PRO A 277 -19.19 52.13 -14.29
N TYR A 278 -20.35 52.02 -13.67
CA TYR A 278 -20.46 51.64 -12.27
C TYR A 278 -19.98 50.20 -12.04
N ASP A 279 -19.09 50.01 -11.07
CA ASP A 279 -18.68 48.69 -10.59
C ASP A 279 -19.56 48.29 -9.40
N SER A 280 -20.27 47.17 -9.53
CA SER A 280 -21.21 46.69 -8.53
C SER A 280 -20.58 46.34 -7.19
N THR A 281 -19.26 46.15 -7.12
CA THR A 281 -18.54 45.90 -5.86
C THR A 281 -18.77 47.00 -4.83
N TRP A 282 -18.96 48.24 -5.28
CA TRP A 282 -19.30 49.35 -4.40
C TRP A 282 -20.58 49.09 -3.58
N ALA A 283 -21.55 48.36 -4.12
CA ALA A 283 -22.79 48.02 -3.40
C ALA A 283 -22.53 47.10 -2.19
N LEU A 284 -21.44 46.33 -2.18
CA LEU A 284 -21.05 45.46 -1.07
C LEU A 284 -20.48 46.26 0.12
N LEU A 285 -19.82 47.38 -0.15
CA LEU A 285 -19.26 48.28 0.89
C LEU A 285 -20.22 49.44 1.24
N GLY A 286 -20.99 49.90 0.25
CA GLY A 286 -21.87 51.06 0.26
C GLY A 286 -21.12 52.39 0.17
N GLU A 287 -21.27 53.11 -0.94
CA GLU A 287 -20.61 54.42 -1.17
C GLU A 287 -21.06 55.49 -0.18
N ASP A 288 -22.32 55.43 0.21
CA ASP A 288 -22.99 56.38 1.10
C ASP A 288 -22.93 55.96 2.56
N ASN A 289 -22.42 54.77 2.84
CA ASN A 289 -22.24 54.32 4.22
C ASN A 289 -21.22 55.22 4.91
N ALA A 290 -21.50 55.57 6.16
CA ALA A 290 -20.59 56.37 6.97
C ALA A 290 -19.25 55.65 7.13
N PHE A 291 -18.16 56.34 6.80
CA PHE A 291 -16.81 55.83 7.02
C PHE A 291 -16.40 56.07 8.48
N PHE A 292 -16.69 55.09 9.33
CA PHE A 292 -16.35 55.09 10.76
C PHE A 292 -16.67 56.45 11.43
N LEU A 293 -15.70 57.02 12.16
CA LEU A 293 -15.83 58.27 12.91
C LEU A 293 -15.54 59.52 12.08
N SER A 294 -15.51 59.43 10.75
CA SER A 294 -15.13 60.57 9.90
C SER A 294 -16.21 61.64 9.75
N GLY A 295 -17.48 61.28 9.97
CA GLY A 295 -18.62 62.12 9.60
C GLY A 295 -18.80 62.26 8.08
N GLN A 296 -18.07 61.48 7.29
CA GLN A 296 -18.13 61.43 5.83
C GLN A 296 -18.55 60.03 5.36
N THR A 297 -19.07 59.92 4.15
CA THR A 297 -19.33 58.62 3.52
C THR A 297 -18.03 57.99 2.99
N ASN A 298 -18.04 56.68 2.71
CA ASN A 298 -16.92 55.99 2.07
C ASN A 298 -16.45 56.70 0.79
N TYR A 299 -17.40 57.15 -0.04
CA TYR A 299 -17.08 57.93 -1.26
C TYR A 299 -16.44 59.29 -0.93
N GLN A 300 -17.01 60.05 -0.01
CA GLN A 300 -16.49 61.37 0.38
C GLN A 300 -15.06 61.28 0.94
N VAL A 301 -14.78 60.25 1.74
CA VAL A 301 -13.44 60.01 2.27
C VAL A 301 -12.45 59.74 1.15
N LEU A 302 -12.80 58.88 0.19
CA LEU A 302 -11.92 58.55 -0.94
C LEU A 302 -11.64 59.77 -1.84
N TRP A 303 -12.51 60.78 -1.85
CA TRP A 303 -12.32 62.05 -2.57
C TRP A 303 -11.68 63.17 -1.73
N THR A 304 -11.53 62.98 -0.42
CA THR A 304 -10.94 64.00 0.45
C THR A 304 -9.42 63.99 0.34
N SER A 305 -8.83 65.08 -0.16
CA SER A 305 -7.39 65.18 -0.32
C SER A 305 -6.66 65.04 1.04
N PRO A 306 -5.63 64.17 1.15
CA PRO A 306 -4.81 64.02 2.36
C PRO A 306 -3.83 65.20 2.55
N SER A 307 -4.36 66.42 2.55
CA SER A 307 -3.62 67.68 2.57
C SER A 307 -2.67 67.75 3.76
N GLY A 308 -1.45 68.26 3.54
CA GLY A 308 -0.42 68.37 4.58
C GLY A 308 0.11 67.03 5.10
N GLY A 309 -0.13 65.92 4.39
CA GLY A 309 0.30 64.59 4.83
C GLY A 309 -0.53 64.06 6.01
N ASN A 310 -1.85 64.32 5.97
CA ASN A 310 -2.79 63.81 6.95
C ASN A 310 -2.84 62.27 6.90
N ALA A 311 -2.25 61.63 7.92
CA ALA A 311 -2.12 60.18 7.99
C ALA A 311 -3.47 59.44 8.02
N TYR A 312 -4.54 60.07 8.53
CA TYR A 312 -5.87 59.49 8.54
C TYR A 312 -6.36 59.24 7.11
N TYR A 313 -6.33 60.27 6.26
CA TYR A 313 -6.80 60.15 4.87
C TYR A 313 -5.85 59.34 3.98
N ILE A 314 -4.54 59.35 4.27
CA ILE A 314 -3.58 58.48 3.58
C ILE A 314 -3.95 57.00 3.79
N LEU A 315 -4.16 56.59 5.05
CA LEU A 315 -4.59 55.23 5.35
C LEU A 315 -5.98 54.95 4.80
N ALA A 316 -6.90 55.91 4.86
CA ALA A 316 -8.29 55.69 4.46
C ALA A 316 -8.43 55.42 2.96
N HIS A 317 -7.67 56.14 2.13
CA HIS A 317 -7.63 55.88 0.69
C HIS A 317 -7.12 54.48 0.36
N ALA A 318 -6.01 54.08 0.98
CA ALA A 318 -5.41 52.77 0.75
C ALA A 318 -6.32 51.64 1.27
N TYR A 319 -6.95 51.83 2.43
CA TYR A 319 -7.89 50.88 3.02
C TYR A 319 -9.15 50.69 2.18
N LEU A 320 -9.81 51.77 1.74
CA LEU A 320 -11.05 51.66 0.96
C LEU A 320 -10.83 50.92 -0.35
N ALA A 321 -9.74 51.24 -1.06
CA ALA A 321 -9.38 50.53 -2.29
C ALA A 321 -9.02 49.07 -2.02
N ALA A 322 -8.27 48.78 -0.96
CA ALA A 322 -7.90 47.40 -0.61
C ALA A 322 -9.13 46.57 -0.23
N LYS A 323 -10.06 47.15 0.55
CA LYS A 323 -11.32 46.50 0.92
C LYS A 323 -12.18 46.21 -0.30
N LEU A 324 -12.28 47.15 -1.25
CA LEU A 324 -13.00 46.95 -2.50
C LEU A 324 -12.32 45.88 -3.38
N ASN A 325 -10.99 45.85 -3.47
CA ASN A 325 -10.27 44.79 -4.19
C ASN A 325 -10.58 43.40 -3.61
N VAL A 326 -10.56 43.25 -2.28
CA VAL A 326 -10.93 41.99 -1.61
C VAL A 326 -12.38 41.63 -1.87
N LEU A 327 -13.31 42.59 -1.81
CA LEU A 327 -14.72 42.36 -2.13
C LEU A 327 -14.95 42.01 -3.60
N ASN A 328 -14.09 42.48 -4.50
CA ASN A 328 -14.07 42.14 -5.93
C ASN A 328 -13.41 40.77 -6.21
N GLY A 329 -13.03 40.03 -5.17
CA GLY A 329 -12.47 38.68 -5.27
C GLY A 329 -10.94 38.61 -5.36
N ALA A 330 -10.23 39.72 -5.16
CA ALA A 330 -8.77 39.71 -5.19
C ALA A 330 -8.21 38.97 -3.96
N SER A 331 -7.32 38.00 -4.19
CA SER A 331 -6.64 37.30 -3.10
C SER A 331 -5.79 38.26 -2.27
N THR A 332 -5.52 37.91 -1.02
CA THR A 332 -4.72 38.72 -0.09
C THR A 332 -3.42 38.01 0.30
N THR A 333 -2.63 38.68 1.13
CA THR A 333 -1.48 38.08 1.83
C THR A 333 -1.65 38.34 3.32
N ALA A 334 -0.98 37.55 4.17
CA ALA A 334 -1.02 37.76 5.62
C ALA A 334 -0.64 39.20 6.05
N SER A 335 0.25 39.87 5.29
CA SER A 335 0.63 41.26 5.54
C SER A 335 -0.48 42.27 5.21
N VAL A 336 -1.27 41.99 4.17
CA VAL A 336 -2.40 42.81 3.75
C VAL A 336 -3.56 42.62 4.73
N ASP A 337 -3.83 41.38 5.15
CA ASP A 337 -4.87 41.08 6.14
C ASP A 337 -4.59 41.78 7.48
N ALA A 338 -3.33 41.76 7.94
CA ALA A 338 -2.92 42.47 9.15
C ALA A 338 -3.07 44.00 9.02
N ALA A 339 -2.77 44.56 7.85
CA ALA A 339 -2.91 45.99 7.59
C ALA A 339 -4.38 46.44 7.51
N LEU A 340 -5.26 45.62 6.92
CA LEU A 340 -6.71 45.84 6.91
C LEU A 340 -7.28 45.80 8.34
N ALA A 341 -6.93 44.79 9.14
CA ALA A 341 -7.36 44.68 10.52
C ALA A 341 -6.86 45.85 11.39
N PHE A 342 -5.60 46.27 11.19
CA PHE A 342 -5.08 47.48 11.82
C PHE A 342 -5.88 48.73 11.44
N ALA A 343 -6.19 48.89 10.15
CA ALA A 343 -6.92 50.05 9.65
C ALA A 343 -8.33 50.14 10.25
N GLU A 344 -9.05 49.02 10.33
CA GLU A 344 -10.38 48.95 10.97
C GLU A 344 -10.33 49.35 12.45
N SER A 345 -9.33 48.88 13.20
CA SER A 345 -9.10 49.30 14.59
C SER A 345 -8.75 50.78 14.69
N PHE A 346 -7.91 51.29 13.77
CA PHE A 346 -7.51 52.69 13.73
C PHE A 346 -8.70 53.61 13.48
N PHE A 347 -9.54 53.33 12.48
CA PHE A 347 -10.70 54.17 12.15
C PHE A 347 -11.84 54.09 13.16
N SER A 348 -11.91 52.99 13.92
CA SER A 348 -12.83 52.87 15.06
C SER A 348 -12.38 53.71 16.27
N THR A 349 -11.12 54.16 16.29
CA THR A 349 -10.53 54.88 17.43
C THR A 349 -10.35 56.37 17.14
N TYR A 350 -9.94 56.72 15.92
CA TYR A 350 -9.58 58.09 15.54
C TYR A 350 -10.57 58.67 14.54
N SER A 351 -10.67 59.99 14.52
CA SER A 351 -11.40 60.79 13.53
C SER A 351 -10.43 61.68 12.72
N PRO A 352 -10.87 62.30 11.61
CA PRO A 352 -10.04 63.21 10.81
C PRO A 352 -9.44 64.39 11.58
N THR A 353 -10.08 64.80 12.68
CA THR A 353 -9.65 65.92 13.54
C THR A 353 -8.86 65.46 14.77
N SER A 354 -8.68 64.16 14.95
CA SER A 354 -7.93 63.61 16.09
C SER A 354 -6.46 64.01 16.03
N THR A 355 -5.91 64.44 17.17
CA THR A 355 -4.47 64.68 17.30
C THR A 355 -3.76 63.34 17.51
N LEU A 356 -3.00 62.90 16.51
CA LEU A 356 -2.28 61.63 16.56
C LEU A 356 -0.88 61.81 17.19
N SER A 357 -0.49 60.88 18.06
CA SER A 357 0.90 60.81 18.51
C SER A 357 1.83 60.51 17.33
N ARG A 358 3.11 60.89 17.45
CA ARG A 358 4.11 60.63 16.39
C ARG A 358 4.21 59.14 16.04
N SER A 359 4.14 58.27 17.04
CA SER A 359 4.16 56.82 16.87
C SER A 359 2.94 56.34 16.08
N VAL A 360 1.72 56.70 16.52
CA VAL A 360 0.47 56.31 15.86
C VAL A 360 0.42 56.81 14.41
N ARG A 361 0.82 58.07 14.18
CA ARG A 361 0.91 58.64 12.83
C ARG A 361 1.84 57.83 11.93
N ASN A 362 3.02 57.48 12.41
CA ASN A 362 4.01 56.73 11.62
C ASN A 362 3.52 55.30 11.32
N THR A 363 2.89 54.63 12.29
CA THR A 363 2.29 53.30 12.07
C THR A 363 1.18 53.38 11.03
N ALA A 364 0.28 54.35 11.12
CA ALA A 364 -0.80 54.53 10.13
C ALA A 364 -0.27 54.71 8.70
N ILE A 365 0.78 55.53 8.53
CA ILE A 365 1.43 55.73 7.21
C ILE A 365 2.11 54.45 6.73
N SER A 366 2.78 53.71 7.63
CA SER A 366 3.42 52.43 7.27
C SER A 366 2.40 51.40 6.79
N GLN A 367 1.27 51.27 7.48
CA GLN A 367 0.21 50.34 7.12
C GLN A 367 -0.49 50.78 5.82
N ALA A 368 -0.66 52.08 5.61
CA ALA A 368 -1.14 52.61 4.34
C ALA A 368 -0.23 52.23 3.17
N GLY A 369 1.10 52.23 3.37
CA GLY A 369 2.05 51.80 2.34
C GLY A 369 1.92 50.32 1.96
N ILE A 370 1.61 49.43 2.91
CA ILE A 370 1.34 48.01 2.61
C ILE A 370 0.10 47.89 1.73
N LEU A 371 -0.99 48.55 2.14
CA LEU A 371 -2.26 48.52 1.39
C LEU A 371 -2.12 49.19 0.01
N ASP A 372 -1.33 50.24 -0.10
CA ASP A 372 -1.06 50.90 -1.38
C ASP A 372 -0.24 50.00 -2.33
N ASN A 373 0.80 49.32 -1.84
CA ASN A 373 1.53 48.33 -2.63
C ASN A 373 0.61 47.21 -3.12
N TYR A 374 -0.34 46.76 -2.29
CA TYR A 374 -1.35 45.79 -2.68
C TYR A 374 -2.27 46.34 -3.78
N ASN A 375 -2.83 47.54 -3.61
CA ASN A 375 -3.74 48.14 -4.59
C ASN A 375 -3.09 48.42 -5.95
N ASN A 376 -1.77 48.60 -5.98
CA ASN A 376 -0.99 48.78 -7.21
C ASN A 376 -0.44 47.45 -7.78
N GLY A 377 -0.84 46.31 -7.21
CA GLY A 377 -0.44 44.98 -7.66
C GLY A 377 1.06 44.68 -7.48
N LEU A 378 1.75 45.37 -6.58
CA LEU A 378 3.16 45.11 -6.26
C LEU A 378 3.32 43.95 -5.26
N ILE A 379 2.27 43.66 -4.49
CA ILE A 379 2.12 42.49 -3.63
C ILE A 379 0.71 41.93 -3.81
N GLY A 380 0.49 40.63 -3.59
CA GLY A 380 -0.80 39.97 -3.85
C GLY A 380 -0.95 39.53 -5.32
N PRO A 381 -2.17 39.51 -5.89
CA PRO A 381 -2.49 38.87 -7.17
C PRO A 381 -2.08 39.67 -8.43
N GLY A 382 -1.34 40.78 -8.29
CA GLY A 382 -1.02 41.66 -9.42
C GLY A 382 -2.16 42.59 -9.82
N HIS A 383 -1.93 43.47 -10.82
CA HIS A 383 -2.85 44.56 -11.20
C HIS A 383 -3.59 44.28 -12.52
N CYS A 384 -4.85 44.74 -12.63
CA CYS A 384 -5.65 44.54 -13.84
C CYS A 384 -5.18 45.42 -15.00
N GLY A 385 -5.10 44.86 -16.22
CA GLY A 385 -4.76 45.61 -17.43
C GLY A 385 -3.27 45.89 -17.61
N LYS A 386 -2.42 44.89 -17.40
CA LYS A 386 -1.07 44.84 -17.98
C LYS A 386 -1.03 43.91 -19.19
#